data_AF-A0A376TVL7-F1
#
_entry.id   AF-A0A376TVL7-F1
#
_cell.length_a   1.000
_cell.length_b   1.000
_cell.length_c   1.000
_cell.angle_alpha   90.00
_cell.angle_beta   90.00
_cell.angle_gamma   90.00
#
_symmetry.space_group_name_H-M   'P 1'
#
loop_
_entity.id
_entity.type
_entity.pdbx_description
1 polymer ?
#
loop_
_entity_poly.entity_id
_entity_poly.type
_entity_poly.pdbx_seq_one_letter_code
_entity_poly.pdbx_strand_id
1 'polypeptide(L)'
;MGFFNTHPFLVTFVIGIILAMERSKQDVNSIQSTKIAVGAPLGGDWRCNVLANATADLWRDRRKPCATRLYSWRSRIYCAVNVVHLGLRFGLAHYAYRMGVAAIPLIKANTKKVGHAASIVGMTVIGALVATYVRLSTTLEITAGDAVVKLQTDVIDKLMPAFLPLVYTLTMFWLVRRGWSPLRLIAVTVVLGIVGKFCHFL
;
A
#
# COMPACT_ATOMS: atom_id res chain seq x y z
N MET A 1 17.85 -6.51 0.37
CA MET A 1 16.89 -5.86 1.27
C MET A 1 15.77 -5.23 0.44
N GLY A 2 14.59 -5.86 0.39
CA GLY A 2 13.42 -5.29 -0.29
C GLY A 2 12.69 -4.24 0.53
N PHE A 3 12.11 -3.24 -0.13
CA PHE A 3 11.24 -2.22 0.45
C PHE A 3 10.05 -2.87 1.16
N PHE A 4 9.67 -2.33 2.32
CA PHE A 4 8.56 -2.83 3.12
C PHE A 4 7.60 -1.67 3.41
N ASN A 5 6.55 -1.60 2.61
CA ASN A 5 5.49 -0.62 2.78
C ASN A 5 4.27 -1.32 3.36
N THR A 6 4.05 -1.12 4.66
CA THR A 6 2.89 -1.64 5.37
C THR A 6 2.40 -0.59 6.36
N HIS A 7 1.12 -0.68 6.72
CA HIS A 7 0.58 0.20 7.75
C HIS A 7 1.26 -0.04 9.11
N PRO A 8 1.66 1.02 9.87
CA PRO A 8 2.33 0.89 11.18
C PRO A 8 1.52 0.13 12.24
N PHE A 9 0.20 0.01 12.09
CA PHE A 9 -0.64 -0.81 12.98
C PHE A 9 -0.57 -2.30 12.68
N LEU A 10 -0.47 -2.69 11.41
CA LEU A 10 -0.50 -4.10 10.97
C LEU A 10 0.91 -4.65 10.75
N VAL A 11 1.93 -3.81 10.89
CA VAL A 11 3.35 -4.16 10.76
C VAL A 11 3.74 -5.33 11.67
N THR A 12 3.20 -5.41 12.90
CA THR A 12 3.58 -6.42 13.88
C THR A 12 3.06 -7.80 13.54
N PHE A 13 1.95 -7.89 12.79
CA PHE A 13 1.46 -9.15 12.24
C PHE A 13 2.46 -9.73 11.23
N VAL A 14 2.93 -8.91 10.29
CA VAL A 14 3.89 -9.35 9.26
C VAL A 14 5.24 -9.73 9.90
N ILE A 15 5.73 -8.93 10.85
CA ILE A 15 6.96 -9.22 11.58
C ILE A 15 6.85 -10.54 12.35
N GLY A 16 5.70 -10.84 12.96
CA GLY A 16 5.46 -12.12 13.65
C GLY A 16 5.60 -13.34 12.73
N ILE A 17 5.08 -13.24 11.50
CA ILE A 17 5.23 -14.29 10.48
C ILE A 17 6.69 -14.43 10.04
N ILE A 18 7.36 -13.31 9.75
CA ILE A 18 8.77 -13.31 9.33
C ILE A 18 9.65 -13.94 10.42
N LEU A 19 9.42 -13.59 11.68
CA LEU A 19 10.18 -14.13 12.81
C LEU A 19 10.01 -15.65 12.96
N ALA A 20 8.83 -16.18 12.63
CA ALA A 20 8.61 -17.63 12.56
C ALA A 20 9.31 -18.30 11.36
N MET A 21 9.36 -17.62 10.21
CA MET A 21 10.09 -18.09 9.03
C MET A 21 11.61 -18.07 9.22
N GLU A 22 12.14 -17.05 9.91
CA GLU A 22 13.55 -16.95 10.30
C GLU A 22 13.93 -18.07 11.28
N ARG A 23 13.06 -18.36 12.26
CA ARG A 23 13.25 -19.51 13.17
C ARG A 23 13.29 -20.84 12.42
N SER A 24 12.62 -20.93 11.28
CA SER A 24 12.61 -22.09 10.38
C SER A 24 13.82 -22.16 9.45
N LYS A 25 14.71 -21.15 9.48
CA LYS A 25 15.87 -20.99 8.58
C LYS A 25 15.49 -21.09 7.10
N GLN A 26 14.37 -20.47 6.72
CA GLN A 26 13.94 -20.40 5.32
C GLN A 26 14.86 -19.50 4.48
N ASP A 27 14.83 -19.66 3.16
CA ASP A 27 15.62 -18.84 2.26
C ASP A 27 15.20 -17.36 2.30
N VAL A 28 16.18 -16.47 2.11
CA VAL A 28 15.99 -15.02 2.19
C VAL A 28 15.02 -14.52 1.13
N ASN A 29 14.99 -15.12 -0.05
CA ASN A 29 14.09 -14.71 -1.13
C ASN A 29 12.64 -15.05 -0.80
N SER A 30 12.36 -16.23 -0.25
CA SER A 30 11.02 -16.61 0.21
C SER A 30 10.56 -15.73 1.36
N ILE A 31 11.44 -15.40 2.31
CA ILE A 31 11.14 -14.43 3.38
C ILE A 31 10.78 -13.07 2.77
N GLN A 32 11.55 -12.61 1.79
CA GLN A 32 11.29 -11.32 1.15
C GLN A 32 10.00 -11.33 0.33
N SER A 33 9.72 -12.39 -0.41
CA SER A 33 8.47 -12.58 -1.17
C SER A 33 7.27 -12.61 -0.24
N THR A 34 7.33 -13.36 0.87
CA THR A 34 6.24 -13.39 1.87
C THR A 34 6.07 -12.02 2.53
N LYS A 35 7.16 -11.33 2.86
CA LYS A 35 7.11 -9.97 3.41
C LYS A 35 6.38 -9.02 2.47
N ILE A 36 6.64 -9.09 1.17
CA ILE A 36 5.98 -8.24 0.18
C ILE A 36 4.53 -8.69 -0.02
N ALA A 37 4.29 -9.99 -0.18
CA ALA A 37 2.97 -10.57 -0.37
C ALA A 37 1.97 -10.23 0.75
N VAL A 38 2.42 -10.30 2.01
CA VAL A 38 1.59 -10.01 3.18
C VAL A 38 1.63 -8.52 3.54
N GLY A 39 2.77 -7.85 3.34
CA GLY A 39 2.93 -6.44 3.65
C GLY A 39 2.18 -5.52 2.70
N ALA A 40 2.16 -5.84 1.40
CA ALA A 40 1.58 -5.00 0.36
C ALA A 40 0.06 -4.78 0.52
N PRO A 41 -0.79 -5.79 0.79
CA PRO A 41 -2.22 -5.58 1.03
C PRO A 41 -2.49 -4.86 2.34
N LEU A 42 -1.62 -5.01 3.34
CA LEU A 42 -1.74 -4.33 4.63
C LEU A 42 -1.17 -2.89 4.59
N GLY A 43 -0.38 -2.56 3.58
CA GLY A 43 0.07 -1.20 3.26
C GLY A 43 -0.86 -0.46 2.30
N GLY A 44 -1.58 -1.22 1.47
CA GLY A 44 -2.64 -0.72 0.63
C GLY A 44 -3.87 -0.35 1.44
N ASP A 45 -3.99 0.93 1.77
CA ASP A 45 -5.14 1.62 2.36
C ASP A 45 -6.49 0.87 2.33
N TRP A 46 -7.03 0.58 3.52
CA TRP A 46 -8.44 0.27 3.65
C TRP A 46 -9.18 1.03 4.75
N ARG A 47 -8.55 1.95 5.52
CA ARG A 47 -9.20 2.83 6.56
C ARG A 47 -8.21 3.51 7.52
N CYS A 48 -6.96 3.69 7.16
CA CYS A 48 -5.91 3.86 8.16
C CYS A 48 -5.69 5.26 8.74
N ASN A 49 -6.56 6.20 8.39
CA ASN A 49 -6.81 7.32 9.28
C ASN A 49 -8.15 7.21 10.02
N VAL A 50 -8.75 6.05 10.30
CA VAL A 50 -9.88 6.03 11.24
C VAL A 50 -9.39 6.40 12.65
N LEU A 51 -8.24 5.88 13.09
CA LEU A 51 -7.64 6.25 14.38
C LEU A 51 -6.81 7.53 14.30
N ALA A 52 -6.06 7.74 13.22
CA ALA A 52 -5.30 8.98 13.02
C ALA A 52 -6.17 10.18 12.62
N ASN A 53 -7.23 10.03 11.81
CA ASN A 53 -8.25 11.08 11.64
C ASN A 53 -9.15 11.14 12.87
N ALA A 54 -9.55 10.06 13.56
CA ALA A 54 -10.31 10.24 14.81
C ALA A 54 -9.51 11.05 15.83
N THR A 55 -8.21 10.79 15.98
CA THR A 55 -7.36 11.62 16.85
C THR A 55 -7.11 13.01 16.27
N ALA A 56 -6.83 13.17 14.98
CA ALA A 56 -6.60 14.48 14.35
C ALA A 56 -7.87 15.36 14.29
N ASP A 57 -9.05 14.79 14.00
CA ASP A 57 -10.35 15.46 14.01
C ASP A 57 -10.73 15.89 15.43
N LEU A 58 -10.42 15.06 16.43
CA LEU A 58 -10.53 15.46 17.83
C LEU A 58 -9.65 16.69 18.11
N TRP A 59 -8.46 16.84 17.51
CA TRP A 59 -7.55 17.98 17.74
C TRP A 59 -7.79 19.20 16.82
N ARG A 60 -8.42 19.02 15.65
CA ARG A 60 -8.66 20.08 14.65
C ARG A 60 -9.76 21.06 15.06
N ASP A 61 -10.68 20.65 15.93
CA ASP A 61 -11.77 21.49 16.44
C ASP A 61 -11.32 22.42 17.61
N ARG A 62 -10.13 23.02 17.49
CA ARG A 62 -9.51 23.89 18.51
C ARG A 62 -10.02 25.34 18.49
N ARG A 63 -10.94 25.68 17.57
CA ARG A 63 -11.40 27.06 17.31
C ARG A 63 -12.72 27.46 18.00
N LYS A 64 -13.36 26.59 18.79
CA LYS A 64 -14.60 26.94 19.51
C LYS A 64 -14.31 27.26 20.99
N PRO A 65 -14.56 28.49 21.47
CA PRO A 65 -14.21 28.92 22.84
C PRO A 65 -15.15 28.40 23.94
N CYS A 66 -16.14 27.56 23.63
CA CYS A 66 -17.05 26.99 24.63
C CYS A 66 -16.86 25.48 24.70
N ALA A 67 -16.13 24.96 25.71
CA ALA A 67 -16.40 23.65 26.35
C ALA A 67 -15.24 23.13 27.22
N THR A 68 -15.10 23.62 28.44
CA THR A 68 -14.26 22.99 29.49
C THR A 68 -14.70 21.54 29.81
N ARG A 69 -15.97 21.18 29.53
CA ARG A 69 -16.50 19.81 29.73
C ARG A 69 -16.13 18.82 28.62
N LEU A 70 -15.92 19.27 27.37
CA LEU A 70 -15.55 18.38 26.25
C LEU A 70 -14.07 17.94 26.29
N TYR A 71 -13.18 18.68 26.98
CA TYR A 71 -11.76 18.33 27.09
C TYR A 71 -11.51 17.01 27.83
N SER A 72 -12.29 16.72 28.89
CA SER A 72 -12.17 15.46 29.66
C SER A 72 -12.60 14.24 28.85
N TRP A 73 -13.71 14.37 28.09
CA TRP A 73 -14.20 13.32 27.19
C TRP A 73 -13.20 13.02 26.06
N ARG A 74 -12.58 14.06 25.50
CA ARG A 74 -11.63 13.96 24.39
C ARG A 74 -10.34 13.23 24.80
N SER A 75 -9.82 13.50 26.00
CA SER A 75 -8.65 12.81 26.56
C SER A 75 -8.92 11.32 26.81
N ARG A 76 -10.12 10.98 27.33
CA ARG A 76 -10.51 9.58 27.59
C ARG A 76 -10.60 8.74 26.31
N ILE A 77 -11.17 9.28 25.24
CA ILE A 77 -11.21 8.59 23.93
C ILE A 77 -9.80 8.39 23.37
N TYR A 78 -8.93 9.40 23.47
CA TYR A 78 -7.54 9.29 23.03
C TYR A 78 -6.78 8.18 23.79
N CYS A 79 -6.91 8.13 25.12
CA CYS A 79 -6.30 7.07 25.93
C CYS A 79 -6.89 5.69 25.59
N ALA A 80 -8.21 5.56 25.45
CA ALA A 80 -8.86 4.30 25.08
C ALA A 80 -8.39 3.78 23.72
N VAL A 81 -8.28 4.66 22.72
CA VAL A 81 -7.73 4.37 21.39
C VAL A 81 -6.28 3.87 21.47
N ASN A 82 -5.44 4.52 22.27
CA ASN A 82 -4.05 4.11 22.45
C ASN A 82 -3.91 2.76 23.18
N VAL A 83 -4.76 2.49 24.17
CA VAL A 83 -4.79 1.19 24.88
C VAL A 83 -5.22 0.06 23.94
N VAL A 84 -6.29 0.27 23.16
CA VAL A 84 -6.73 -0.71 22.14
C VAL A 84 -5.62 -0.93 21.12
N HIS A 85 -4.96 0.14 20.66
CA HIS A 85 -3.86 0.06 19.73
C HIS A 85 -2.67 -0.75 20.30
N LEU A 86 -2.30 -0.51 21.56
CA LEU A 86 -1.24 -1.26 22.23
C LEU A 86 -1.60 -2.74 22.37
N GLY A 87 -2.85 -3.02 22.76
CA GLY A 87 -3.39 -4.38 22.84
C GLY A 87 -3.37 -5.11 21.50
N LEU A 88 -3.81 -4.46 20.43
CA LEU A 88 -3.78 -5.01 19.07
C LEU A 88 -2.34 -5.31 18.62
N ARG A 89 -1.41 -4.40 18.93
CA ARG A 89 -0.01 -4.51 18.51
C ARG A 89 0.66 -5.75 19.09
N PHE A 90 0.51 -5.98 20.40
CA PHE A 90 1.05 -7.15 21.07
C PHE A 90 0.24 -8.42 20.76
N GLY A 91 -1.09 -8.33 20.72
CA GLY A 91 -1.98 -9.45 20.42
C GLY A 91 -1.75 -10.04 19.03
N LEU A 92 -1.72 -9.19 18.00
CA LEU A 92 -1.48 -9.62 16.61
C LEU A 92 -0.07 -10.19 16.41
N ALA A 93 0.94 -9.61 17.08
CA ALA A 93 2.32 -10.11 17.00
C ALA A 93 2.42 -11.55 17.54
N HIS A 94 1.89 -11.79 18.73
CA HIS A 94 1.92 -13.11 19.36
C HIS A 94 1.05 -14.11 18.61
N TYR A 95 -0.11 -13.68 18.13
CA TYR A 95 -0.99 -14.52 17.32
C TYR A 95 -0.30 -14.96 16.01
N ALA A 96 0.23 -14.01 15.24
CA ALA A 96 0.94 -14.28 14.00
C ALA A 96 2.17 -15.18 14.21
N TYR A 97 2.93 -14.92 15.28
CA TYR A 97 4.08 -15.72 15.63
C TYR A 97 3.70 -17.16 15.98
N ARG A 98 2.68 -17.37 16.83
CA ARG A 98 2.20 -18.70 17.20
C ARG A 98 1.70 -19.49 15.99
N MET A 99 0.95 -18.84 15.10
CA MET A 99 0.50 -19.46 13.85
C MET A 99 1.68 -19.81 12.94
N GLY A 100 2.66 -18.90 12.80
CA GLY A 100 3.86 -19.15 12.02
C GLY A 100 4.71 -20.30 12.58
N VAL A 101 4.86 -20.38 13.90
CA VAL A 101 5.59 -21.48 14.58
C VAL A 101 4.87 -22.82 14.41
N ALA A 102 3.54 -22.83 14.46
CA ALA A 102 2.75 -24.04 14.19
C ALA A 102 2.90 -24.51 12.74
N ALA A 103 3.15 -23.61 11.78
CA ALA A 103 3.33 -23.93 10.36
C ALA A 103 4.75 -24.43 10.01
N ILE A 104 5.74 -24.36 10.91
CA ILE A 104 7.14 -24.75 10.65
C ILE A 104 7.30 -26.17 10.10
N PRO A 105 6.62 -27.21 10.64
CA PRO A 105 6.78 -28.58 10.13
C PRO A 105 6.33 -28.70 8.67
N LEU A 106 5.23 -28.04 8.30
CA LEU A 106 4.68 -28.00 6.94
C LEU A 106 5.63 -27.26 5.98
N ILE A 107 6.19 -26.14 6.42
CA ILE A 107 7.13 -25.33 5.65
C ILE A 107 8.42 -26.10 5.39
N LYS A 108 8.97 -26.80 6.40
CA LYS A 108 10.20 -27.60 6.22
C LYS A 108 10.00 -28.79 5.28
N ALA A 109 8.86 -29.48 5.36
CA ALA A 109 8.54 -30.58 4.45
C ALA A 109 8.39 -30.13 2.98
N ASN A 110 7.97 -28.87 2.74
CA ASN A 110 7.63 -28.37 1.42
C ASN A 110 8.31 -27.03 1.06
N THR A 111 9.52 -26.76 1.57
CA THR A 111 10.19 -25.44 1.48
C THR A 111 10.22 -24.87 0.06
N LYS A 112 10.57 -25.68 -0.95
CA LYS A 112 10.59 -25.22 -2.35
C LYS A 112 9.21 -24.82 -2.89
N LYS A 113 8.16 -25.59 -2.57
CA LYS A 113 6.78 -25.31 -3.01
C LYS A 113 6.22 -24.07 -2.33
N VAL A 114 6.48 -23.92 -1.03
CA VAL A 114 6.05 -22.76 -0.24
C VAL A 114 6.73 -21.49 -0.73
N GLY A 115 8.04 -21.51 -0.99
CA GLY A 115 8.76 -20.36 -1.52
C GLY A 115 8.29 -19.93 -2.92
N HIS A 116 8.00 -20.90 -3.79
CA HIS A 116 7.47 -20.63 -5.12
C HIS A 116 6.04 -20.05 -5.05
N ALA A 117 5.17 -20.64 -4.23
CA ALA A 117 3.83 -20.12 -3.98
C ALA A 117 3.85 -18.69 -3.41
N ALA A 118 4.73 -18.42 -2.44
CA ALA A 118 4.89 -17.08 -1.86
C ALA A 118 5.34 -16.04 -2.90
N SER A 119 6.19 -16.44 -3.85
CA SER A 119 6.66 -15.54 -4.92
C SER A 119 5.57 -15.24 -5.95
N ILE A 120 4.75 -16.24 -6.32
CA ILE A 120 3.57 -16.03 -7.18
C ILE A 120 2.62 -15.04 -6.51
N VAL A 121 2.27 -15.27 -5.25
CA VAL A 121 1.36 -14.39 -4.51
C VAL A 121 1.95 -12.97 -4.40
N GLY A 122 3.25 -12.84 -4.11
CA GLY A 122 3.92 -11.55 -4.03
C GLY A 122 3.84 -10.75 -5.33
N MET A 123 4.11 -11.37 -6.48
CA MET A 123 4.05 -10.71 -7.78
C MET A 123 2.63 -10.31 -8.17
N THR A 124 1.63 -11.17 -7.91
CA THR A 124 0.22 -10.88 -8.19
C THR A 124 -0.27 -9.68 -7.38
N VAL A 125 0.11 -9.59 -6.10
CA VAL A 125 -0.27 -8.48 -5.23
C VAL A 125 0.36 -7.16 -5.69
N ILE A 126 1.64 -7.16 -6.08
CA ILE A 126 2.29 -5.95 -6.61
C ILE A 126 1.55 -5.45 -7.87
N GLY A 127 1.15 -6.36 -8.76
CA GLY A 127 0.35 -6.02 -9.95
C GLY A 127 -1.00 -5.39 -9.60
N ALA A 128 -1.73 -5.97 -8.64
CA ALA A 128 -3.00 -5.43 -8.17
C ALA A 128 -2.85 -4.03 -7.55
N LEU A 129 -1.77 -3.79 -6.79
CA LEU A 129 -1.48 -2.47 -6.22
C LEU A 129 -1.23 -1.43 -7.30
N VAL A 130 -0.49 -1.76 -8.36
CA VAL A 130 -0.25 -0.83 -9.47
C VAL A 130 -1.57 -0.37 -10.10
N ALA A 131 -2.47 -1.30 -10.38
CA ALA A 131 -3.78 -0.99 -10.97
C ALA A 131 -4.68 -0.13 -10.05
N THR A 132 -4.55 -0.29 -8.72
CA THR A 132 -5.44 0.37 -7.76
C THR A 132 -4.91 1.73 -7.28
N TYR A 133 -3.59 1.87 -7.09
CA TYR A 133 -2.99 3.06 -6.48
C TYR A 133 -2.59 4.14 -7.48
N VAL A 134 -2.24 3.76 -8.71
CA VAL A 134 -1.78 4.73 -9.69
C VAL A 134 -3.00 5.28 -10.43
N ARG A 135 -3.44 6.47 -10.03
CA ARG A 135 -4.50 7.21 -10.69
C ARG A 135 -3.90 8.10 -11.77
N LEU A 136 -3.96 7.65 -13.02
CA LEU A 136 -3.51 8.41 -14.17
C LEU A 136 -4.62 8.37 -15.22
N SER A 137 -5.27 9.52 -15.39
CA SER A 137 -6.30 9.76 -16.40
C SER A 137 -5.86 10.88 -17.31
N THR A 138 -5.92 10.64 -18.61
CA THR A 138 -5.79 11.59 -19.71
C THR A 138 -7.16 12.16 -20.10
N THR A 139 -7.30 13.49 -20.13
CA THR A 139 -8.54 14.18 -20.52
C THR A 139 -8.57 14.51 -22.03
N LEU A 140 -7.92 13.68 -22.86
CA LEU A 140 -7.86 13.88 -24.31
C LEU A 140 -9.23 13.64 -24.96
N GLU A 141 -9.89 14.74 -25.33
CA GLU A 141 -11.12 14.75 -26.12
C GLU A 141 -10.74 14.97 -27.59
N ILE A 142 -11.00 13.98 -28.46
CA ILE A 142 -10.92 14.20 -29.91
C ILE A 142 -12.34 14.48 -30.37
N THR A 143 -12.59 15.71 -30.81
CA THR A 143 -13.84 16.10 -31.47
C THR A 143 -13.80 15.64 -32.93
N ALA A 144 -14.67 14.69 -33.27
CA ALA A 144 -14.98 14.33 -34.66
C ALA A 144 -16.45 14.67 -34.93
N GLY A 145 -16.74 15.92 -35.33
CA GLY A 145 -18.11 16.40 -35.52
C GLY A 145 -18.88 16.60 -34.20
N ASP A 146 -20.14 16.17 -34.13
CA ASP A 146 -21.03 16.26 -32.95
C ASP A 146 -20.79 15.17 -31.87
N ALA A 147 -19.85 14.25 -32.09
CA ALA A 147 -19.50 13.21 -31.12
C ALA A 147 -18.16 13.55 -30.45
N VAL A 148 -18.22 13.94 -29.18
CA VAL A 148 -17.06 14.05 -28.30
C VAL A 148 -16.63 12.64 -27.90
N VAL A 149 -15.58 12.12 -28.54
CA VAL A 149 -15.03 10.79 -28.20
C VAL A 149 -13.88 10.98 -27.23
N LYS A 150 -14.03 10.45 -26.01
CA LYS A 150 -12.98 10.46 -24.99
C LYS A 150 -12.07 9.28 -25.26
N LEU A 151 -10.89 9.53 -25.81
CA LEU A 151 -9.93 8.48 -26.22
C LEU A 151 -9.64 7.47 -25.11
N GLN A 152 -9.58 7.92 -23.86
CA GLN A 152 -9.31 7.05 -22.73
C GLN A 152 -10.54 6.23 -22.32
N THR A 153 -11.69 6.87 -22.17
CA THR A 153 -12.91 6.24 -21.64
C THR A 153 -13.62 5.35 -22.67
N ASP A 154 -13.56 5.72 -23.94
CA ASP A 154 -14.34 5.06 -25.00
C ASP A 154 -13.58 3.95 -25.73
N VAL A 155 -12.24 3.96 -25.69
CA VAL A 155 -11.39 2.99 -26.40
C VAL A 155 -10.49 2.22 -25.42
N ILE A 156 -9.67 2.92 -24.64
CA ILE A 156 -8.66 2.28 -23.79
C ILE A 156 -9.29 1.58 -22.58
N ASP A 157 -10.23 2.22 -21.90
CA ASP A 157 -10.85 1.66 -20.69
C ASP A 157 -11.76 0.44 -20.99
N LYS A 158 -12.29 0.33 -22.22
CA LYS A 158 -13.04 -0.85 -22.69
C LYS A 158 -12.14 -2.05 -23.01
N LEU A 159 -10.92 -1.81 -23.47
CA LEU A 159 -9.92 -2.84 -23.74
C LEU A 159 -9.19 -3.27 -22.46
N MET A 160 -8.71 -2.29 -21.68
CA MET A 160 -8.03 -2.52 -20.41
C MET A 160 -8.02 -1.28 -19.49
N PRO A 161 -8.81 -1.26 -18.39
CA PRO A 161 -9.05 -0.07 -17.55
C PRO A 161 -7.83 0.46 -16.76
N ALA A 162 -6.68 -0.23 -16.78
CA ALA A 162 -5.46 0.18 -16.07
C ALA A 162 -4.22 0.24 -16.97
N PHE A 163 -4.39 0.41 -18.29
CA PHE A 163 -3.27 0.41 -19.22
C PHE A 163 -2.28 1.58 -19.02
N LEU A 164 -2.78 2.80 -18.84
CA LEU A 164 -1.96 3.99 -18.61
C LEU A 164 -1.15 3.90 -17.30
N PRO A 165 -1.76 3.52 -16.16
CA PRO A 165 -1.04 3.15 -14.94
C PRO A 165 0.07 2.10 -15.16
N LEU A 166 -0.21 1.05 -15.93
CA LEU A 166 0.75 -0.01 -16.22
C LEU A 166 1.95 0.50 -17.02
N VAL A 167 1.72 1.22 -18.12
CA VAL A 167 2.80 1.76 -18.97
C VAL A 167 3.68 2.73 -18.18
N TYR A 168 3.05 3.60 -17.38
CA TYR A 168 3.76 4.54 -16.53
C TYR A 168 4.64 3.82 -15.50
N THR A 169 4.11 2.81 -14.80
CA THR A 169 4.89 2.07 -13.80
C THR A 169 6.01 1.23 -14.41
N LEU A 170 5.80 0.62 -15.58
CA LEU A 170 6.87 -0.07 -16.33
C LEU A 170 7.96 0.90 -16.78
N THR A 171 7.59 2.11 -17.21
CA THR A 171 8.54 3.16 -17.56
C THR A 171 9.37 3.53 -16.34
N MET A 172 8.74 3.83 -15.20
CA MET A 172 9.45 4.15 -13.96
C MET A 172 10.35 3.00 -13.49
N PHE A 173 9.90 1.75 -13.59
CA PHE A 173 10.71 0.57 -13.28
C PHE A 173 11.95 0.47 -14.17
N TRP A 174 11.82 0.76 -15.47
CA TRP A 174 12.94 0.79 -16.40
C TRP A 174 13.95 1.90 -16.06
N LEU A 175 13.50 3.11 -15.71
CA LEU A 175 14.40 4.19 -15.26
C LEU A 175 15.14 3.85 -13.96
N VAL A 176 14.47 3.18 -13.01
CA VAL A 176 15.11 2.70 -11.76
C VAL A 176 16.21 1.68 -12.07
N ARG A 177 15.97 0.74 -12.98
CA ARG A 177 16.99 -0.22 -13.42
C ARG A 177 18.21 0.46 -14.07
N ARG A 178 18.01 1.64 -14.66
CA ARG A 178 19.08 2.47 -15.24
C ARG A 178 19.84 3.29 -14.18
N GLY A 179 19.55 3.12 -12.90
CA GLY A 179 20.26 3.75 -11.79
C GLY A 179 19.82 5.18 -11.48
N TRP A 180 18.64 5.62 -11.97
CA TRP A 180 18.12 6.95 -11.64
C TRP A 180 17.72 7.01 -10.17
N SER A 181 18.05 8.12 -9.50
CA SER A 181 17.68 8.31 -8.10
C SER A 181 16.15 8.53 -7.96
N PRO A 182 15.51 8.04 -6.88
CA PRO A 182 14.08 8.26 -6.64
C PRO A 182 13.66 9.73 -6.67
N LEU A 183 14.54 10.64 -6.21
CA LEU A 183 14.31 12.09 -6.25
C LEU A 183 14.15 12.62 -7.69
N ARG A 184 14.95 12.11 -8.64
CA ARG A 184 14.84 12.49 -10.06
C ARG A 184 13.54 11.96 -10.67
N LEU A 185 13.12 10.76 -10.30
CA LEU A 185 11.84 10.20 -10.75
C LEU A 185 10.69 11.06 -10.27
N ILE A 186 10.66 11.42 -8.98
CA ILE A 186 9.63 12.34 -8.44
C ILE A 186 9.62 13.65 -9.24
N ALA A 187 10.78 14.27 -9.49
CA ALA A 187 10.86 15.50 -10.27
C ALA A 187 10.29 15.33 -11.70
N VAL A 188 10.63 14.26 -12.42
CA VAL A 188 10.08 13.96 -13.75
C VAL A 188 8.57 13.82 -13.70
N THR A 189 8.04 13.15 -12.69
CA THR A 189 6.59 12.91 -12.56
C THR A 189 5.82 14.19 -12.25
N VAL A 190 6.40 15.11 -11.47
CA VAL A 190 5.85 16.44 -11.21
C VAL A 190 5.85 17.28 -12.49
N VAL A 191 6.96 17.29 -13.23
CA VAL A 191 7.05 18.02 -14.51
C VAL A 191 6.05 17.46 -15.52
N LEU A 192 5.93 16.12 -15.63
CA LEU A 192 4.97 15.47 -16.52
C LEU A 192 3.52 15.81 -16.15
N GLY A 193 3.19 15.89 -14.86
CA GLY A 193 1.87 16.34 -14.40
C GLY A 193 1.58 17.80 -14.72
N ILE A 194 2.56 18.69 -14.57
CA ILE A 194 2.41 20.12 -14.89
C ILE A 194 2.23 20.31 -16.40
N VAL A 195 3.13 19.73 -17.21
CA VAL A 195 3.06 19.81 -18.68
C VAL A 195 1.80 19.15 -19.22
N GLY A 196 1.40 18.00 -18.66
CA GLY A 196 0.18 17.30 -19.02
C GLY A 196 -1.07 18.15 -18.81
N LYS A 197 -1.16 18.85 -17.68
CA LYS A 197 -2.27 19.79 -17.40
C LYS A 197 -2.26 20.99 -18.35
N PHE A 198 -1.10 21.58 -18.61
CA PHE A 198 -0.98 22.73 -19.53
C PHE A 198 -1.31 22.37 -20.98
N CYS A 199 -1.04 21.13 -21.40
CA CYS A 199 -1.39 20.62 -22.72
C CYS A 199 -2.80 20.00 -22.81
N HIS A 200 -3.63 20.12 -21.75
CA HIS A 200 -4.96 19.52 -21.65
C HIS A 200 -4.99 17.99 -21.86
N PHE A 201 -3.84 17.34 -21.65
CA PHE A 201 -3.62 15.91 -21.87
C PHE A 201 -3.84 15.09 -20.60
N LEU A 202 -3.67 15.67 -19.41
CA LEU A 202 -3.73 15.03 -18.08
C LEU A 202 -4.55 15.85 -17.08
#